data_AF-A0A800IGZ7-F1
#
_entry.id   AF-A0A800IGZ7-F1
#
_cell.length_a   1.000
_cell.length_b   1.000
_cell.length_c   1.000
_cell.angle_alpha   90.00
_cell.angle_beta   90.00
_cell.angle_gamma   90.00
#
_symmetry.space_group_name_H-M   'P 1'
#
loop_
_entity.id
_entity.type
_entity.pdbx_description
1 polymer ?
#
loop_
_entity_poly.entity_id
_entity_poly.type
_entity_poly.pdbx_seq_one_letter_code
_entity_poly.pdbx_strand_id
1 'polypeptide(L)'
;KQDAALLASCYSASSMWTANAATVSPSADCSDGRLHFTPANLVNRFHRSIEHETTGRILQATFANEDRFGHHQALPSSDHFGDEGAANHTRFCHDYGTAGVEFFVYGQHAFNGTAPKPAKYPARQSLEASQAIARLHGLKDEQVVYAQQNPDVIDAGVFHNDVIAVGNGKVSFYHELAFLNTSEVNDNLQQAMSNIGNGDMQFIEVPADQVSVQDAVKSYLFNSQLLSLPHLSEGKMGIVVPQECRENANVSAYLDQLIASDNAIEEILVFDLKQSMSNGGGPACLRLRVVLNQAEQAAVNPACVMNDALFPRLMGWTEKHYRDTLSEADLADPQLLIESHSALDELTQILCLGSVYDFQR
;
A
#
# COMPACT_ATOMS: atom_id res chain seq x y z
N LYS A 1 0.88 -27.24 20.09
CA LYS A 1 0.11 -28.15 20.99
C LYS A 1 -0.60 -27.40 22.12
N GLN A 2 0.09 -26.50 22.83
CA GLN A 2 -0.52 -25.72 23.92
C GLN A 2 -1.39 -24.55 23.40
N ASP A 3 -0.93 -23.87 22.35
CA ASP A 3 -1.69 -22.80 21.69
C ASP A 3 -1.46 -22.87 20.17
N ALA A 4 -2.50 -23.25 19.43
CA ALA A 4 -2.45 -23.35 17.97
C ALA A 4 -2.73 -22.00 17.29
N ALA A 5 -3.51 -21.12 17.92
CA ALA A 5 -3.84 -19.81 17.38
C ALA A 5 -2.61 -18.88 17.39
N LEU A 6 -1.79 -18.97 18.44
CA LEU A 6 -0.50 -18.28 18.49
C LEU A 6 0.43 -18.75 17.37
N LEU A 7 0.53 -20.07 17.15
CA LEU A 7 1.35 -20.63 16.07
C LEU A 7 0.88 -20.11 14.70
N ALA A 8 -0.42 -20.20 14.41
CA ALA A 8 -0.99 -19.69 13.17
C ALA A 8 -0.70 -18.19 12.97
N SER A 9 -0.77 -17.41 14.04
CA SER A 9 -0.45 -15.97 13.99
C SER A 9 1.00 -15.69 13.64
N CYS A 10 1.94 -16.57 14.01
CA CYS A 10 3.36 -16.43 13.66
C CYS A 10 3.72 -17.00 12.28
N TYR A 11 2.80 -17.71 11.61
CA TYR A 11 2.98 -18.32 10.29
C TYR A 11 2.18 -17.62 9.19
N SER A 12 1.58 -16.46 9.50
CA SER A 12 0.87 -15.67 8.49
C SER A 12 1.82 -15.20 7.40
N ALA A 13 1.41 -15.32 6.14
CA ALA A 13 2.11 -14.75 4.99
C ALA A 13 1.74 -13.27 4.74
N SER A 14 1.23 -12.56 5.75
CA SER A 14 0.68 -11.20 5.63
C SER A 14 1.69 -10.16 5.13
N SER A 15 2.99 -10.41 5.27
CA SER A 15 4.05 -9.57 4.71
C SER A 15 4.06 -9.51 3.18
N MET A 16 3.28 -10.37 2.49
CA MET A 16 3.06 -10.26 1.04
C MET A 16 2.34 -8.95 0.66
N TRP A 17 1.56 -8.36 1.57
CA TRP A 17 0.88 -7.09 1.34
C TRP A 17 1.81 -5.90 1.59
N THR A 18 2.70 -5.69 0.63
CA THR A 18 3.76 -4.68 0.71
C THR A 18 3.24 -3.23 0.70
N ALA A 19 1.98 -2.98 0.36
CA ALA A 19 1.34 -1.68 0.58
C ALA A 19 1.41 -1.24 2.05
N ASN A 20 1.46 -2.18 2.99
CA ASN A 20 1.58 -1.88 4.41
C ASN A 20 3.02 -2.00 4.94
N ALA A 21 4.00 -2.31 4.09
CA ALA A 21 5.37 -2.53 4.55
C ALA A 21 5.98 -1.26 5.16
N ALA A 22 5.77 -0.13 4.51
CA ALA A 22 6.30 1.17 4.91
C ALA A 22 5.47 2.30 4.29
N THR A 23 5.63 3.51 4.82
CA THR A 23 5.37 4.72 4.04
C THR A 23 6.66 5.16 3.36
N VAL A 24 6.54 5.65 2.13
CA VAL A 24 7.66 6.06 1.28
C VAL A 24 7.42 7.47 0.78
N SER A 25 8.40 8.35 0.98
CA SER A 25 8.35 9.72 0.45
C SER A 25 9.49 9.94 -0.54
N PRO A 26 9.19 10.36 -1.78
CA PRO A 26 10.20 10.63 -2.81
C PRO A 26 11.17 11.75 -2.42
N SER A 27 12.38 11.70 -2.95
CA SER A 27 13.40 12.72 -2.71
C SER A 27 12.99 14.13 -3.13
N ALA A 28 12.10 14.25 -4.12
CA ALA A 28 11.56 15.53 -4.57
C ALA A 28 10.69 16.24 -3.50
N ASP A 29 10.21 15.51 -2.49
CA ASP A 29 9.31 16.02 -1.45
C ASP A 29 10.01 16.21 -0.10
N CYS A 30 11.16 15.56 0.08
CA CYS A 30 11.89 15.51 1.33
C CYS A 30 12.95 16.63 1.41
N SER A 31 13.03 17.31 2.56
CA SER A 31 13.90 18.49 2.74
C SER A 31 15.41 18.26 2.55
N ASP A 32 15.89 17.02 2.72
CA ASP A 32 17.30 16.66 2.56
C ASP A 32 17.64 16.10 1.16
N GLY A 33 16.65 16.00 0.27
CA GLY A 33 16.79 15.50 -1.09
C GLY A 33 17.04 13.98 -1.18
N ARG A 34 16.77 13.21 -0.11
CA ARG A 34 16.80 11.74 -0.13
C ARG A 34 15.39 11.18 -0.13
N LEU A 35 15.25 9.98 -0.67
CA LEU A 35 14.00 9.22 -0.59
C LEU A 35 13.93 8.53 0.78
N HIS A 36 12.83 8.69 1.50
CA HIS A 36 12.67 8.18 2.86
C HIS A 36 11.74 6.99 2.96
N PHE A 37 12.12 6.02 3.81
CA PHE A 37 11.32 4.86 4.19
C PHE A 37 11.11 4.83 5.70
N THR A 38 9.87 4.63 6.14
CA THR A 38 9.57 4.26 7.53
C THR A 38 8.71 2.99 7.54
N PRO A 39 9.23 1.84 8.02
CA PRO A 39 8.42 0.63 8.17
C PRO A 39 7.20 0.89 9.05
N ALA A 40 6.04 0.38 8.65
CA ALA A 40 4.82 0.53 9.43
C ALA A 40 4.84 -0.44 10.62
N ASN A 41 4.40 0.00 11.81
CA ASN A 41 4.44 -0.87 13.00
C ASN A 41 3.34 -1.95 13.01
N LEU A 42 2.25 -1.74 12.26
CA LEU A 42 1.15 -2.69 12.09
C LEU A 42 0.59 -3.22 13.42
N VAL A 43 0.64 -2.38 14.46
CA VAL A 43 0.41 -2.77 15.86
C VAL A 43 -1.00 -3.30 16.10
N ASN A 44 -1.98 -2.91 15.27
CA ASN A 44 -3.38 -3.30 15.45
C ASN A 44 -3.60 -4.82 15.31
N ARG A 45 -2.80 -5.50 14.51
CA ARG A 45 -2.93 -6.95 14.25
C ARG A 45 -1.66 -7.66 14.66
N PHE A 46 -1.73 -8.51 15.69
CA PHE A 46 -0.55 -9.20 16.24
C PHE A 46 0.31 -9.90 15.17
N HIS A 47 -0.30 -10.71 14.30
CA HIS A 47 0.41 -11.42 13.22
C HIS A 47 1.14 -10.48 12.25
N ARG A 48 0.74 -9.21 12.18
CA ARG A 48 1.37 -8.17 11.37
C ARG A 48 2.37 -7.32 12.14
N SER A 49 2.14 -7.12 13.43
CA SER A 49 3.01 -6.32 14.31
C SER A 49 4.43 -6.89 14.45
N ILE A 50 4.66 -8.12 14.01
CA ILE A 50 5.96 -8.79 13.99
C ILE A 50 6.70 -8.65 12.63
N GLU A 51 6.10 -7.96 11.64
CA GLU A 51 6.68 -7.80 10.29
C GLU A 51 7.81 -6.75 10.27
N HIS A 52 7.63 -5.63 10.99
CA HIS A 52 8.35 -4.37 10.72
C HIS A 52 9.87 -4.45 10.86
N GLU A 53 10.41 -5.27 11.77
CA GLU A 53 11.86 -5.39 11.96
C GLU A 53 12.53 -6.06 10.75
N THR A 54 11.95 -7.16 10.26
CA THR A 54 12.45 -7.84 9.06
C THR A 54 12.20 -7.01 7.82
N THR A 55 11.03 -6.38 7.71
CA THR A 55 10.71 -5.44 6.62
C THR A 55 11.73 -4.30 6.52
N GLY A 56 12.11 -3.69 7.65
CA GLY A 56 13.14 -2.65 7.67
C GLY A 56 14.49 -3.14 7.15
N ARG A 57 14.91 -4.36 7.53
CA ARG A 57 16.15 -4.97 7.01
C ARG A 57 16.09 -5.25 5.51
N ILE A 58 14.95 -5.75 5.01
CA ILE A 58 14.74 -6.00 3.57
C ILE A 58 14.76 -4.69 2.78
N LEU A 59 14.10 -3.64 3.27
CA LEU A 59 14.12 -2.31 2.66
C LEU A 59 15.54 -1.74 2.62
N GLN A 60 16.28 -1.82 3.72
CA GLN A 60 17.69 -1.39 3.77
C GLN A 60 18.58 -2.18 2.80
N ALA A 61 18.41 -3.50 2.71
CA ALA A 61 19.16 -4.33 1.77
C ALA A 61 18.79 -4.06 0.30
N THR A 62 17.54 -3.68 0.03
CA THR A 62 17.07 -3.35 -1.33
C THR A 62 17.50 -1.94 -1.76
N PHE A 63 17.50 -1.00 -0.83
CA PHE A 63 17.79 0.43 -1.02
C PHE A 63 18.98 0.87 -0.16
N ALA A 64 20.15 0.25 -0.37
CA ALA A 64 21.29 0.33 0.56
C ALA A 64 22.14 1.61 0.47
N ASN A 65 21.98 2.42 -0.58
CA ASN A 65 22.78 3.63 -0.76
C ASN A 65 22.32 4.76 0.17
N GLU A 66 23.04 4.99 1.26
CA GLU A 66 22.69 5.97 2.32
C GLU A 66 22.70 7.44 1.85
N ASP A 67 23.41 7.75 0.75
CA ASP A 67 23.41 9.09 0.14
C ASP A 67 22.10 9.36 -0.62
N ARG A 68 21.32 8.32 -0.93
CA ARG A 68 20.07 8.38 -1.70
C ARG A 68 18.85 8.02 -0.88
N PHE A 69 18.99 7.10 0.07
CA PHE A 69 17.89 6.49 0.78
C PHE A 69 18.04 6.69 2.29
N GLY A 70 17.07 7.38 2.90
CA GLY A 70 16.96 7.54 4.35
C GLY A 70 16.05 6.48 4.94
N HIS A 71 16.58 5.65 5.85
CA HIS A 71 15.81 4.60 6.51
C HIS A 71 15.54 4.94 7.97
N HIS A 72 14.26 4.91 8.36
CA HIS A 72 13.81 5.13 9.73
C HIS A 72 13.39 3.82 10.40
N GLN A 73 13.32 3.84 11.73
CA GLN A 73 12.68 2.76 12.48
C GLN A 73 11.17 2.93 12.46
N ALA A 74 10.43 1.83 12.61
CA ALA A 74 8.99 1.90 12.80
C ALA A 74 8.64 2.77 14.02
N LEU A 75 7.48 3.43 13.97
CA LEU A 75 6.96 4.17 15.12
C LEU A 75 6.73 3.23 16.32
N PRO A 76 6.74 3.73 17.56
CA PRO A 76 6.51 2.89 18.74
C PRO A 76 5.24 2.04 18.61
N SER A 77 5.35 0.74 18.88
CA SER A 77 4.25 -0.21 18.78
C SER A 77 3.21 0.01 19.89
N SER A 78 2.41 1.06 19.72
CA SER A 78 1.28 1.44 20.56
C SER A 78 0.14 1.90 19.66
N ASP A 79 -1.11 1.61 20.04
CA ASP A 79 -2.29 2.06 19.30
C ASP A 79 -2.35 3.59 19.14
N HIS A 80 -1.69 4.36 20.02
CA HIS A 80 -1.59 5.81 19.87
C HIS A 80 -0.77 6.27 18.66
N PHE A 81 0.08 5.39 18.16
CA PHE A 81 0.88 5.57 16.95
C PHE A 81 0.62 4.42 15.97
N GLY A 82 -0.63 3.91 15.92
CA GLY A 82 -1.00 2.88 14.96
C GLY A 82 -0.76 3.35 13.53
N ASP A 83 0.06 2.59 12.80
CA ASP A 83 0.52 2.90 11.45
C ASP A 83 0.44 1.66 10.55
N GLU A 84 -0.23 1.81 9.41
CA GLU A 84 -0.42 0.77 8.39
C GLU A 84 0.23 1.14 7.05
N GLY A 85 1.12 2.14 7.04
CA GLY A 85 2.00 2.44 5.91
C GLY A 85 1.29 2.97 4.67
N ALA A 86 1.82 2.63 3.50
CA ALA A 86 1.39 3.19 2.23
C ALA A 86 -0.06 2.86 1.81
N ALA A 87 -0.73 1.89 2.45
CA ALA A 87 -2.16 1.61 2.24
C ALA A 87 -3.07 2.79 2.66
N ASN A 88 -2.56 3.67 3.52
CA ASN A 88 -3.21 4.90 3.97
C ASN A 88 -2.54 6.17 3.43
N HIS A 89 -1.74 6.03 2.37
CA HIS A 89 -0.98 7.10 1.76
C HIS A 89 -1.18 7.15 0.25
N THR A 90 -1.27 8.36 -0.28
CA THR A 90 -1.26 8.59 -1.73
C THR A 90 -0.44 9.84 -2.01
N ARG A 91 0.24 9.83 -3.14
CA ARG A 91 1.00 10.99 -3.61
C ARG A 91 0.36 11.52 -4.89
N PHE A 92 0.08 12.81 -4.91
CA PHE A 92 -0.41 13.52 -6.09
C PHE A 92 0.68 14.45 -6.65
N CYS A 93 0.85 14.49 -7.96
CA CYS A 93 1.89 15.26 -8.62
C CYS A 93 1.55 15.54 -10.08
N HIS A 94 2.21 16.55 -10.67
CA HIS A 94 2.18 16.72 -12.13
C HIS A 94 2.96 15.60 -12.82
N ASP A 95 4.25 15.47 -12.45
CA ASP A 95 5.16 14.40 -12.87
C ASP A 95 5.73 13.70 -11.64
N TYR A 96 6.08 12.42 -11.77
CA TYR A 96 6.66 11.69 -10.64
C TYR A 96 7.99 12.28 -10.18
N GLY A 97 8.79 12.82 -11.10
CA GLY A 97 10.11 13.39 -10.79
C GLY A 97 10.09 14.79 -10.18
N THR A 98 8.93 15.45 -10.08
CA THR A 98 8.79 16.78 -9.50
C THR A 98 8.14 16.71 -8.13
N ALA A 99 8.21 17.80 -7.37
CA ALA A 99 7.59 17.90 -6.05
C ALA A 99 6.07 17.62 -6.12
N GLY A 100 5.55 16.90 -5.14
CA GLY A 100 4.16 16.46 -5.06
C GLY A 100 3.48 16.89 -3.75
N VAL A 101 2.23 16.47 -3.62
CA VAL A 101 1.42 16.55 -2.41
C VAL A 101 1.27 15.15 -1.82
N GLU A 102 1.66 15.00 -0.56
CA GLU A 102 1.59 13.78 0.22
C GLU A 102 0.27 13.75 0.99
N PHE A 103 -0.59 12.79 0.66
CA PHE A 103 -1.93 12.65 1.22
C PHE A 103 -1.97 11.49 2.21
N PHE A 104 -2.20 11.80 3.49
CA PHE A 104 -2.29 10.83 4.57
C PHE A 104 -3.73 10.70 5.05
N VAL A 105 -4.24 9.48 5.07
CA VAL A 105 -5.60 9.18 5.52
C VAL A 105 -5.56 8.45 6.85
N TYR A 106 -6.35 8.88 7.83
CA TYR A 106 -6.38 8.28 9.16
C TYR A 106 -7.82 7.94 9.59
N GLY A 107 -7.96 6.98 10.51
CA GLY A 107 -9.28 6.58 11.02
C GLY A 107 -9.64 7.19 12.37
N GLN A 108 -8.66 7.64 13.14
CA GLN A 108 -8.87 8.21 14.48
C GLN A 108 -7.83 9.25 14.89
N HIS A 109 -8.18 10.07 15.87
CA HIS A 109 -7.25 10.84 16.68
C HIS A 109 -6.97 10.06 17.98
N ALA A 110 -5.73 9.65 18.19
CA ALA A 110 -5.36 8.85 19.35
C ALA A 110 -5.52 9.62 20.67
N PHE A 111 -5.21 10.92 20.69
CA PHE A 111 -5.25 11.73 21.92
C PHE A 111 -6.52 12.59 22.06
N ASN A 112 -7.46 12.52 21.10
CA ASN A 112 -8.75 13.21 21.18
C ASN A 112 -9.91 12.21 21.23
N GLY A 113 -10.32 11.81 22.44
CA GLY A 113 -11.42 10.87 22.65
C GLY A 113 -12.81 11.37 22.22
N THR A 114 -12.97 12.65 21.84
CA THR A 114 -14.22 13.21 21.33
C THR A 114 -14.29 13.30 19.82
N ALA A 115 -13.17 13.05 19.12
CA ALA A 115 -13.17 13.02 17.67
C ALA A 115 -14.03 11.86 17.15
N PRO A 116 -14.70 12.02 16.00
CA PRO A 116 -15.37 10.91 15.32
C PRO A 116 -14.41 9.74 15.12
N LYS A 117 -14.90 8.51 15.25
CA LYS A 117 -14.14 7.27 15.01
C LYS A 117 -15.12 6.12 14.77
N PRO A 118 -14.70 5.04 14.10
CA PRO A 118 -15.56 3.88 13.88
C PRO A 118 -16.01 3.24 15.21
N ALA A 119 -17.22 2.66 15.20
CA ALA A 119 -17.87 2.08 16.37
C ALA A 119 -17.78 0.56 16.43
N LYS A 120 -17.63 -0.12 15.28
CA LYS A 120 -17.65 -1.58 15.15
C LYS A 120 -16.25 -2.16 14.87
N TYR A 121 -15.52 -1.60 13.90
CA TYR A 121 -14.17 -2.05 13.55
C TYR A 121 -13.12 -1.03 14.00
N PRO A 122 -11.91 -1.47 14.38
CA PRO A 122 -10.89 -0.54 14.86
C PRO A 122 -10.34 0.33 13.73
N ALA A 123 -10.18 1.63 13.98
CA ALA A 123 -9.33 2.49 13.17
C ALA A 123 -7.86 2.11 13.42
N ARG A 124 -7.19 1.58 12.40
CA ARG A 124 -5.80 1.09 12.54
C ARG A 124 -4.76 2.21 12.41
N GLN A 125 -5.07 3.22 11.59
CA GLN A 125 -4.24 4.39 11.39
C GLN A 125 -4.68 5.53 12.32
N SER A 126 -3.72 6.10 13.04
CA SER A 126 -3.89 7.33 13.82
C SER A 126 -3.36 8.55 13.07
N LEU A 127 -3.97 9.72 13.27
CA LEU A 127 -3.43 10.99 12.75
C LEU A 127 -2.01 11.21 13.27
N GLU A 128 -1.75 10.87 14.53
CA GLU A 128 -0.48 11.09 15.19
C GLU A 128 0.65 10.27 14.58
N ALA A 129 0.36 9.04 14.14
CA ALA A 129 1.29 8.26 13.33
C ALA A 129 1.59 8.96 12.00
N SER A 130 0.55 9.34 11.24
CA SER A 130 0.71 10.01 9.94
C SER A 130 1.55 11.29 10.05
N GLN A 131 1.29 12.11 11.07
CA GLN A 131 2.08 13.32 11.32
C GLN A 131 3.52 13.02 11.77
N ALA A 132 3.74 11.93 12.51
CA ALA A 132 5.09 11.50 12.88
C ALA A 132 5.91 11.07 11.67
N ILE A 133 5.30 10.32 10.75
CA ILE A 133 5.92 9.94 9.47
C ILE A 133 6.30 11.18 8.66
N ALA A 134 5.37 12.14 8.49
CA ALA A 134 5.64 13.36 7.75
C ALA A 134 6.84 14.15 8.31
N ARG A 135 6.97 14.19 9.65
CA ARG A 135 8.14 14.79 10.32
C ARG A 135 9.42 14.00 10.09
N LEU A 136 9.39 12.66 10.22
CA LEU A 136 10.56 11.81 9.99
C LEU A 136 11.09 11.95 8.56
N HIS A 137 10.19 12.10 7.59
CA HIS A 137 10.54 12.27 6.17
C HIS A 137 10.90 13.72 5.81
N GLY A 138 10.77 14.67 6.74
CA GLY A 138 11.08 16.07 6.49
C GLY A 138 10.23 16.70 5.39
N LEU A 139 8.95 16.30 5.31
CA LEU A 139 7.98 16.85 4.37
C LEU A 139 7.60 18.28 4.75
N LYS A 140 7.31 19.12 3.75
CA LYS A 140 6.86 20.50 3.99
C LYS A 140 5.37 20.53 4.31
N ASP A 141 4.98 21.29 5.32
CA ASP A 141 3.58 21.40 5.76
C ASP A 141 2.62 21.79 4.62
N GLU A 142 3.05 22.67 3.70
CA GLU A 142 2.24 23.11 2.55
C GLU A 142 2.04 22.03 1.47
N GLN A 143 2.80 20.93 1.55
CA GLN A 143 2.76 19.78 0.63
C GLN A 143 2.14 18.54 1.29
N VAL A 144 1.59 18.65 2.50
CA VAL A 144 0.98 17.52 3.21
C VAL A 144 -0.48 17.81 3.49
N VAL A 145 -1.35 16.87 3.12
CA VAL A 145 -2.78 16.92 3.43
C VAL A 145 -3.14 15.71 4.28
N TYR A 146 -3.83 15.96 5.40
CA TYR A 146 -4.37 14.91 6.25
C TYR A 146 -5.89 14.86 6.11
N ALA A 147 -6.47 13.68 5.88
CA ALA A 147 -7.91 13.50 5.86
C ALA A 147 -8.35 12.37 6.78
N GLN A 148 -9.47 12.58 7.46
CA GLN A 148 -10.11 11.50 8.19
C GLN A 148 -10.96 10.67 7.23
N GLN A 149 -10.72 9.36 7.23
CA GLN A 149 -11.61 8.39 6.59
C GLN A 149 -12.99 8.46 7.25
N ASN A 150 -14.06 8.33 6.48
CA ASN A 150 -15.40 8.24 7.02
C ASN A 150 -15.51 7.04 7.99
N PRO A 151 -15.83 7.24 9.28
CA PRO A 151 -16.00 6.16 10.25
C PRO A 151 -16.98 5.07 9.80
N ASP A 152 -18.04 5.45 9.08
CA ASP A 152 -19.09 4.52 8.66
C ASP A 152 -18.57 3.52 7.61
N VAL A 153 -17.65 3.94 6.72
CA VAL A 153 -17.07 3.02 5.73
C VAL A 153 -16.04 2.08 6.36
N ILE A 154 -15.34 2.53 7.41
CA ILE A 154 -14.49 1.63 8.21
C ILE A 154 -15.35 0.53 8.83
N ASP A 155 -16.49 0.90 9.44
CA ASP A 155 -17.45 -0.05 10.01
C ASP A 155 -18.13 -0.96 8.97
N ALA A 156 -18.09 -0.56 7.70
CA ALA A 156 -18.52 -1.35 6.56
C ALA A 156 -17.45 -2.31 6.01
N GLY A 157 -16.20 -2.24 6.48
CA GLY A 157 -15.10 -3.14 6.10
C GLY A 157 -13.91 -2.46 5.42
N VAL A 158 -13.91 -1.14 5.27
CA VAL A 158 -12.77 -0.36 4.73
C VAL A 158 -11.72 -0.16 5.81
N PHE A 159 -10.87 -1.16 6.03
CA PHE A 159 -9.85 -1.11 7.08
C PHE A 159 -8.60 -0.29 6.70
N HIS A 160 -8.42 0.01 5.41
CA HIS A 160 -7.38 0.89 4.85
C HIS A 160 -7.98 1.77 3.74
N ASN A 161 -7.39 2.95 3.50
CA ASN A 161 -7.85 3.88 2.47
C ASN A 161 -7.80 3.28 1.07
N ASP A 162 -6.80 2.46 0.77
CA ASP A 162 -6.69 1.75 -0.51
C ASP A 162 -7.78 0.69 -0.76
N VAL A 163 -8.78 0.55 0.12
CA VAL A 163 -10.00 -0.24 -0.13
C VAL A 163 -11.16 0.65 -0.63
N ILE A 164 -11.04 1.97 -0.55
CA ILE A 164 -12.11 2.92 -0.92
C ILE A 164 -11.65 4.13 -1.75
N ALA A 165 -10.34 4.35 -1.88
CA ALA A 165 -9.76 5.39 -2.72
C ALA A 165 -8.34 5.02 -3.20
N VAL A 166 -7.99 5.42 -4.42
CA VAL A 166 -6.65 5.32 -4.98
C VAL A 166 -6.36 6.55 -5.84
N GLY A 167 -5.13 7.04 -5.82
CA GLY A 167 -4.70 8.15 -6.66
C GLY A 167 -3.42 7.87 -7.40
N ASN A 168 -3.23 8.58 -8.50
CA ASN A 168 -2.03 8.54 -9.32
C ASN A 168 -1.87 9.85 -10.12
N GLY A 169 -0.66 10.41 -10.17
CA GLY A 169 -0.43 11.70 -10.81
C GLY A 169 -1.39 12.77 -10.26
N LYS A 170 -2.22 13.35 -11.14
CA LYS A 170 -3.24 14.36 -10.77
C LYS A 170 -4.63 13.78 -10.54
N VAL A 171 -4.79 12.45 -10.59
CA VAL A 171 -6.10 11.78 -10.55
C VAL A 171 -6.33 11.20 -9.16
N SER A 172 -7.47 11.54 -8.55
CA SER A 172 -7.99 10.92 -7.35
C SER A 172 -9.26 10.13 -7.71
N PHE A 173 -9.22 8.80 -7.58
CA PHE A 173 -10.35 7.89 -7.84
C PHE A 173 -10.86 7.34 -6.51
N TYR A 174 -12.07 7.71 -6.11
CA TYR A 174 -12.57 7.44 -4.76
C TYR A 174 -14.09 7.28 -4.72
N HIS A 175 -14.60 6.54 -3.74
CA HIS A 175 -16.03 6.47 -3.48
C HIS A 175 -16.51 7.76 -2.82
N GLU A 176 -17.70 8.28 -3.15
CA GLU A 176 -18.24 9.53 -2.57
C GLU A 176 -18.26 9.58 -1.02
N LEU A 177 -18.36 8.40 -0.37
CA LEU A 177 -18.39 8.24 1.08
C LEU A 177 -17.01 7.96 1.69
N ALA A 178 -15.92 8.02 0.93
CA ALA A 178 -14.58 7.69 1.40
C ALA A 178 -14.19 8.53 2.62
N PHE A 179 -14.33 9.86 2.55
CA PHE A 179 -13.83 10.75 3.58
C PHE A 179 -14.95 11.35 4.42
N LEU A 180 -14.66 11.68 5.68
CA LEU A 180 -15.65 12.29 6.59
C LEU A 180 -16.16 13.64 6.06
N ASN A 181 -15.27 14.45 5.47
CA ASN A 181 -15.56 15.76 4.89
C ASN A 181 -15.06 15.83 3.42
N THR A 182 -15.60 15.01 2.52
CA THR A 182 -15.09 14.87 1.12
C THR A 182 -14.85 16.19 0.39
N SER A 183 -15.77 17.15 0.46
CA SER A 183 -15.58 18.46 -0.20
C SER A 183 -14.36 19.21 0.33
N GLU A 184 -14.17 19.25 1.65
CA GLU A 184 -13.02 19.91 2.29
C GLU A 184 -11.71 19.20 1.93
N VAL A 185 -11.73 17.87 1.86
CA VAL A 185 -10.57 17.08 1.44
C VAL A 185 -10.17 17.42 0.00
N ASN A 186 -11.13 17.46 -0.91
CA ASN A 186 -10.89 17.82 -2.31
C ASN A 186 -10.36 19.26 -2.45
N ASP A 187 -10.95 20.21 -1.71
CA ASP A 187 -10.50 21.60 -1.71
C ASP A 187 -9.06 21.74 -1.17
N ASN A 188 -8.73 21.04 -0.07
CA ASN A 188 -7.40 21.04 0.51
C ASN A 188 -6.35 20.42 -0.43
N LEU A 189 -6.69 19.30 -1.08
CA LEU A 189 -5.83 18.66 -2.07
C LEU A 189 -5.59 19.58 -3.27
N GLN A 190 -6.65 20.16 -3.81
CA GLN A 190 -6.56 21.09 -4.94
C GLN A 190 -5.73 22.32 -4.56
N GLN A 191 -5.95 22.91 -3.38
CA GLN A 191 -5.18 24.05 -2.90
C GLN A 191 -3.70 23.71 -2.75
N ALA A 192 -3.36 22.55 -2.17
CA ALA A 192 -1.97 22.11 -2.03
C ALA A 192 -1.30 21.90 -3.39
N MET A 193 -1.99 21.29 -4.36
CA MET A 193 -1.49 21.10 -5.73
C MET A 193 -1.29 22.44 -6.46
N SER A 194 -2.21 23.40 -6.29
CA SER A 194 -2.09 24.75 -6.85
C SER A 194 -0.93 25.53 -6.22
N ASN A 195 -0.70 25.40 -4.90
CA ASN A 195 0.39 26.08 -4.19
C ASN A 195 1.77 25.70 -4.73
N ILE A 196 1.95 24.45 -5.14
CA ILE A 196 3.19 23.96 -5.75
C ILE A 196 3.23 24.05 -7.28
N GLY A 197 2.18 24.63 -7.90
CA GLY A 197 2.12 24.83 -9.35
C GLY A 197 1.85 23.57 -10.17
N ASN A 198 1.34 22.49 -9.57
CA ASN A 198 1.06 21.23 -10.27
C ASN A 198 -0.30 21.19 -11.00
N GLY A 199 -1.04 22.30 -10.99
CA GLY A 199 -2.28 22.50 -11.75
C GLY A 199 -3.49 21.81 -11.14
N ASP A 200 -4.52 21.65 -11.96
CA ASP A 200 -5.81 21.10 -11.54
C ASP A 200 -5.77 19.57 -11.43
N MET A 201 -6.37 19.08 -10.34
CA MET A 201 -6.63 17.66 -10.11
C MET A 201 -7.89 17.21 -10.85
N GLN A 202 -7.92 15.93 -11.18
CA GLN A 202 -9.15 15.27 -11.63
C GLN A 202 -9.68 14.37 -10.51
N PHE A 203 -10.82 14.77 -9.95
CA PHE A 203 -11.56 13.99 -8.98
C PHE A 203 -12.57 13.10 -9.70
N ILE A 204 -12.33 11.78 -9.69
CA ILE A 204 -13.23 10.78 -10.24
C ILE A 204 -13.96 10.14 -9.05
N GLU A 205 -15.12 10.71 -8.74
CA GLU A 205 -15.99 10.24 -7.67
C GLU A 205 -16.89 9.09 -8.15
N VAL A 206 -17.00 8.04 -7.34
CA VAL A 206 -17.94 6.93 -7.57
C VAL A 206 -19.17 7.11 -6.68
N PRO A 207 -20.35 7.36 -7.26
CA PRO A 207 -21.58 7.52 -6.50
C PRO A 207 -22.06 6.21 -5.85
N ALA A 208 -22.61 6.27 -4.63
CA ALA A 208 -23.09 5.10 -3.90
C ALA A 208 -24.28 4.42 -4.60
N ASP A 209 -25.03 5.15 -5.42
CA ASP A 209 -26.16 4.63 -6.18
C ASP A 209 -25.73 3.78 -7.39
N GLN A 210 -24.49 3.94 -7.87
CA GLN A 210 -23.88 3.11 -8.92
C GLN A 210 -23.07 1.96 -8.33
N VAL A 211 -22.26 2.23 -7.30
CA VAL A 211 -21.46 1.23 -6.60
C VAL A 211 -21.60 1.46 -5.10
N SER A 212 -22.29 0.55 -4.41
CA SER A 212 -22.40 0.62 -2.95
C SER A 212 -21.05 0.38 -2.28
N VAL A 213 -20.87 0.85 -1.04
CA VAL A 213 -19.65 0.57 -0.24
C VAL A 213 -19.40 -0.94 -0.13
N GLN A 214 -20.46 -1.74 -0.03
CA GLN A 214 -20.36 -3.19 0.08
C GLN A 214 -19.94 -3.85 -1.23
N ASP A 215 -20.36 -3.29 -2.37
CA ASP A 215 -19.86 -3.74 -3.67
C ASP A 215 -18.38 -3.37 -3.83
N ALA A 216 -17.98 -2.16 -3.41
CA ALA A 216 -16.58 -1.74 -3.40
C ALA A 216 -15.70 -2.65 -2.52
N VAL A 217 -16.13 -2.96 -1.29
CA VAL A 217 -15.40 -3.86 -0.38
C VAL A 217 -15.36 -5.30 -0.91
N LYS A 218 -16.42 -5.81 -1.56
CA LYS A 218 -16.42 -7.20 -2.07
C LYS A 218 -15.60 -7.36 -3.35
N SER A 219 -15.63 -6.35 -4.22
CA SER A 219 -14.94 -6.37 -5.53
C SER A 219 -13.50 -5.91 -5.45
N TYR A 220 -13.13 -5.15 -4.41
CA TYR A 220 -11.83 -4.48 -4.31
C TYR A 220 -11.58 -3.47 -5.45
N LEU A 221 -12.63 -2.81 -5.97
CA LEU A 221 -12.52 -1.80 -7.03
C LEU A 221 -11.44 -0.74 -6.77
N PHE A 222 -11.39 -0.21 -5.55
CA PHE A 222 -10.42 0.83 -5.18
C PHE A 222 -9.08 0.28 -4.72
N ASN A 223 -8.98 -1.03 -4.45
CA ASN A 223 -7.70 -1.71 -4.25
C ASN A 223 -7.02 -2.05 -5.58
N SER A 224 -7.23 -1.18 -6.57
CA SER A 224 -6.68 -1.24 -7.90
C SER A 224 -5.36 -0.47 -7.99
N GLN A 225 -4.63 -0.69 -9.08
CA GLN A 225 -3.50 0.17 -9.42
C GLN A 225 -3.89 1.10 -10.56
N LEU A 226 -3.77 2.40 -10.35
CA LEU A 226 -3.78 3.38 -11.43
C LEU A 226 -2.37 3.57 -11.95
N LEU A 227 -2.16 3.35 -13.25
CA LEU A 227 -0.84 3.34 -13.89
C LEU A 227 -0.81 4.24 -15.11
N SER A 228 0.22 5.08 -15.21
CA SER A 228 0.58 5.74 -16.48
C SER A 228 1.26 4.73 -17.40
N LEU A 229 0.55 4.22 -18.40
CA LEU A 229 1.05 3.20 -19.31
C LEU A 229 1.71 3.84 -20.54
N PRO A 230 2.87 3.34 -21.01
CA PRO A 230 3.67 3.99 -22.04
C PRO A 230 2.99 4.02 -23.43
N HIS A 231 2.02 3.14 -23.69
CA HIS A 231 1.26 3.12 -24.94
C HIS A 231 0.01 4.00 -24.92
N LEU A 232 -0.38 4.52 -23.74
CA LEU A 232 -1.47 5.47 -23.61
C LEU A 232 -0.97 6.90 -23.83
N SER A 233 -1.89 7.80 -24.17
CA SER A 233 -1.57 9.23 -24.33
C SER A 233 -1.18 9.84 -22.98
N GLU A 234 -0.42 10.93 -23.01
CA GLU A 234 -0.04 11.67 -21.80
C GLU A 234 -1.28 12.05 -20.96
N GLY A 235 -1.20 11.81 -19.65
CA GLY A 235 -2.31 12.04 -18.72
C GLY A 235 -3.36 10.92 -18.68
N LYS A 236 -3.32 9.96 -19.59
CA LYS A 236 -4.20 8.78 -19.57
C LYS A 236 -3.57 7.63 -18.78
N MET A 237 -4.44 6.77 -18.24
CA MET A 237 -4.09 5.74 -17.27
C MET A 237 -4.81 4.43 -17.56
N GLY A 238 -4.13 3.32 -17.25
CA GLY A 238 -4.77 2.03 -17.08
C GLY A 238 -5.11 1.78 -15.62
N ILE A 239 -6.20 1.06 -15.36
CA ILE A 239 -6.59 0.58 -14.04
C ILE A 239 -6.43 -0.95 -13.97
N VAL A 240 -5.62 -1.42 -13.02
CA VAL A 240 -5.44 -2.84 -12.73
C VAL A 240 -6.42 -3.26 -11.64
N VAL A 241 -7.40 -4.09 -11.98
CA VAL A 241 -8.46 -4.55 -11.07
C VAL A 241 -8.40 -6.07 -10.87
N PRO A 242 -8.86 -6.60 -9.72
CA PRO A 242 -9.01 -8.04 -9.55
C PRO A 242 -10.22 -8.56 -10.35
N GLN A 243 -10.25 -9.87 -10.61
CA GLN A 243 -11.32 -10.56 -11.35
C GLN A 243 -12.72 -10.31 -10.74
N GLU A 244 -12.81 -10.16 -9.42
CA GLU A 244 -14.03 -9.90 -8.65
C GLU A 244 -14.74 -8.61 -9.09
N CYS A 245 -14.03 -7.62 -9.66
CA CYS A 245 -14.63 -6.44 -10.26
C CYS A 245 -15.50 -6.75 -11.49
N ARG A 246 -15.16 -7.81 -12.24
CA ARG A 246 -15.96 -8.28 -13.38
C ARG A 246 -17.08 -9.23 -12.96
N GLU A 247 -16.94 -9.87 -11.80
CA GLU A 247 -17.97 -10.77 -11.24
C GLU A 247 -19.09 -9.99 -10.54
N ASN A 248 -18.80 -8.81 -10.00
CA ASN A 248 -19.81 -7.91 -9.45
C ASN A 248 -20.47 -7.08 -10.57
N ALA A 249 -21.77 -7.28 -10.78
CA ALA A 249 -22.51 -6.66 -11.88
C ALA A 249 -22.51 -5.12 -11.86
N ASN A 250 -22.68 -4.51 -10.68
CA ASN A 250 -22.69 -3.05 -10.52
C ASN A 250 -21.31 -2.46 -10.83
N VAL A 251 -20.27 -3.09 -10.29
CA VAL A 251 -18.87 -2.65 -10.48
C VAL A 251 -18.44 -2.85 -11.93
N SER A 252 -18.78 -3.97 -12.57
CA SER A 252 -18.46 -4.18 -13.98
C SER A 252 -19.16 -3.16 -14.87
N ALA A 253 -20.44 -2.86 -14.61
CA ALA A 253 -21.17 -1.84 -15.37
C ALA A 253 -20.56 -0.44 -15.17
N TYR A 254 -20.20 -0.09 -13.94
CA TYR A 254 -19.51 1.16 -13.63
C TYR A 254 -18.17 1.27 -14.35
N LEU A 255 -17.36 0.20 -14.35
CA LEU A 255 -16.07 0.16 -15.05
C LEU A 255 -16.22 0.35 -16.56
N ASP A 256 -17.23 -0.26 -17.18
CA ASP A 256 -17.51 -0.07 -18.61
C ASP A 256 -17.95 1.38 -18.90
N GLN A 257 -18.73 1.99 -18.02
CA GLN A 257 -19.08 3.41 -18.11
C GLN A 257 -17.87 4.32 -17.90
N LEU A 258 -16.98 3.98 -16.96
CA LEU A 258 -15.78 4.74 -16.63
C LEU A 258 -14.88 4.89 -17.87
N ILE A 259 -14.55 3.78 -18.55
CA ILE A 259 -13.70 3.85 -19.76
C ILE A 259 -14.40 4.49 -20.96
N ALA A 260 -15.73 4.52 -20.98
CA ALA A 260 -16.51 5.19 -22.02
C ALA A 260 -16.68 6.71 -21.77
N SER A 261 -16.36 7.18 -20.56
CA SER A 261 -16.51 8.58 -20.14
C SER A 261 -15.24 9.38 -20.41
N ASP A 262 -15.37 10.70 -20.52
CA ASP A 262 -14.21 11.60 -20.70
C ASP A 262 -13.47 11.81 -19.36
N ASN A 263 -12.56 10.89 -19.04
CA ASN A 263 -11.69 10.98 -17.88
C ASN A 263 -10.29 10.39 -18.15
N ALA A 264 -9.41 10.39 -17.15
CA ALA A 264 -8.05 9.89 -17.30
C ALA A 264 -7.94 8.36 -17.46
N ILE A 265 -8.94 7.58 -17.04
CA ILE A 265 -8.89 6.11 -17.04
C ILE A 265 -9.46 5.59 -18.36
N GLU A 266 -8.62 4.98 -19.20
CA GLU A 266 -8.99 4.54 -20.55
C GLU A 266 -8.87 3.03 -20.77
N GLU A 267 -8.16 2.32 -19.89
CA GLU A 267 -7.88 0.90 -20.06
C GLU A 267 -8.09 0.14 -18.76
N ILE A 268 -8.74 -1.03 -18.84
CA ILE A 268 -8.93 -1.92 -17.70
C ILE A 268 -8.11 -3.19 -17.91
N LEU A 269 -7.22 -3.48 -16.96
CA LEU A 269 -6.42 -4.69 -16.89
C LEU A 269 -6.95 -5.55 -15.76
N VAL A 270 -7.43 -6.76 -16.07
CA VAL A 270 -8.02 -7.67 -15.08
C VAL A 270 -7.04 -8.80 -14.77
N PHE A 271 -6.81 -9.07 -13.49
CA PHE A 271 -5.95 -10.17 -13.03
C PHE A 271 -6.67 -11.09 -12.05
N ASP A 272 -6.39 -12.40 -12.16
CA ASP A 272 -6.79 -13.38 -11.15
C ASP A 272 -5.79 -13.38 -10.00
N LEU A 273 -6.25 -12.92 -8.83
CA LEU A 273 -5.50 -12.86 -7.59
C LEU A 273 -6.24 -13.58 -6.45
N LYS A 274 -7.06 -14.58 -6.79
CA LYS A 274 -8.01 -15.23 -5.88
C LYS A 274 -7.41 -15.63 -4.52
N GLN A 275 -6.17 -16.12 -4.49
CA GLN A 275 -5.52 -16.53 -3.23
C GLN A 275 -5.25 -15.35 -2.29
N SER A 276 -4.83 -14.20 -2.81
CA SER A 276 -4.65 -12.97 -2.02
C SER A 276 -6.00 -12.34 -1.68
N MET A 277 -6.93 -12.29 -2.64
CA MET A 277 -8.27 -11.76 -2.45
C MET A 277 -9.06 -12.50 -1.35
N SER A 278 -8.88 -13.83 -1.25
CA SER A 278 -9.50 -14.65 -0.20
C SER A 278 -9.08 -14.25 1.22
N ASN A 279 -7.95 -13.56 1.37
CA ASN A 279 -7.46 -13.00 2.64
C ASN A 279 -7.55 -11.47 2.69
N GLY A 280 -8.24 -10.84 1.74
CA GLY A 280 -8.50 -9.40 1.73
C GLY A 280 -7.37 -8.54 1.17
N GLY A 281 -6.58 -9.03 0.22
CA GLY A 281 -5.63 -8.20 -0.52
C GLY A 281 -5.80 -8.29 -2.03
N GLY A 282 -6.07 -7.16 -2.68
CA GLY A 282 -6.14 -7.04 -4.13
C GLY A 282 -4.83 -6.56 -4.76
N PRO A 283 -4.87 -6.09 -6.02
CA PRO A 283 -3.70 -5.62 -6.76
C PRO A 283 -2.88 -4.54 -6.03
N ALA A 284 -3.53 -3.59 -5.36
CA ALA A 284 -2.84 -2.53 -4.64
C ALA A 284 -2.15 -3.04 -3.38
N CYS A 285 -2.80 -3.91 -2.60
CA CYS A 285 -2.21 -4.44 -1.37
C CYS A 285 -0.86 -5.13 -1.62
N LEU A 286 -0.71 -5.81 -2.75
CA LEU A 286 0.49 -6.58 -3.12
C LEU A 286 1.70 -5.73 -3.56
N ARG A 287 1.56 -4.40 -3.65
CA ARG A 287 2.65 -3.52 -4.10
C ARG A 287 2.88 -2.32 -3.18
N LEU A 288 4.15 -1.95 -3.07
CA LEU A 288 4.63 -0.67 -2.54
C LEU A 288 5.05 0.24 -3.70
N ARG A 289 4.52 1.47 -3.76
CA ARG A 289 4.93 2.47 -4.76
C ARG A 289 6.17 3.19 -4.27
N VAL A 290 7.23 3.18 -5.08
CA VAL A 290 8.49 3.88 -4.79
C VAL A 290 8.87 4.68 -6.03
N VAL A 291 8.77 6.01 -5.94
CA VAL A 291 9.18 6.90 -7.03
C VAL A 291 10.68 7.13 -6.95
N LEU A 292 11.39 6.85 -8.03
CA LEU A 292 12.84 6.95 -8.12
C LEU A 292 13.22 7.85 -9.29
N ASN A 293 14.14 8.79 -9.06
CA ASN A 293 14.84 9.42 -10.17
C ASN A 293 15.90 8.45 -10.76
N GLN A 294 16.53 8.84 -11.87
CA GLN A 294 17.50 7.97 -12.56
C GLN A 294 18.68 7.56 -11.68
N ALA A 295 19.18 8.45 -10.82
CA ALA A 295 20.32 8.16 -9.95
C ALA A 295 19.94 7.21 -8.80
N GLU A 296 18.74 7.37 -8.24
CA GLU A 296 18.18 6.46 -7.24
C GLU A 296 17.87 5.09 -7.85
N GLN A 297 17.28 5.04 -9.05
CA GLN A 297 17.01 3.78 -9.76
C GLN A 297 18.30 2.98 -9.99
N ALA A 298 19.39 3.65 -10.36
CA ALA A 298 20.70 3.02 -10.52
C ALA A 298 21.34 2.54 -9.19
N ALA A 299 20.85 3.04 -8.05
CA ALA A 299 21.33 2.69 -6.71
C ALA A 299 20.50 1.60 -6.01
N VAL A 300 19.36 1.20 -6.58
CA VAL A 300 18.58 0.05 -6.11
C VAL A 300 19.39 -1.23 -6.32
N ASN A 301 19.25 -2.20 -5.40
CA ASN A 301 19.81 -3.54 -5.58
C ASN A 301 19.30 -4.14 -6.89
N PRO A 302 20.17 -4.33 -7.91
CA PRO A 302 19.72 -4.76 -9.24
C PRO A 302 19.17 -6.20 -9.24
N ALA A 303 19.52 -7.02 -8.24
CA ALA A 303 18.99 -8.37 -8.11
C ALA A 303 17.50 -8.41 -7.70
N CYS A 304 16.95 -7.28 -7.23
CA CYS A 304 15.54 -7.14 -6.87
C CYS A 304 14.67 -6.58 -8.02
N VAL A 305 15.28 -6.16 -9.14
CA VAL A 305 14.54 -5.56 -10.26
C VAL A 305 14.06 -6.65 -11.22
N MET A 306 12.73 -6.74 -11.41
CA MET A 306 12.12 -7.74 -12.28
C MET A 306 12.62 -7.64 -13.73
N ASN A 307 12.93 -8.79 -14.32
CA ASN A 307 13.38 -8.93 -15.70
C ASN A 307 13.22 -10.38 -16.19
N ASP A 308 13.49 -10.63 -17.47
CA ASP A 308 13.33 -11.94 -18.13
C ASP A 308 14.23 -13.05 -17.56
N ALA A 309 15.29 -12.71 -16.81
CA ALA A 309 16.14 -13.69 -16.12
C ALA A 309 15.67 -13.97 -14.70
N LEU A 310 15.23 -12.93 -13.97
CA LEU A 310 14.78 -13.06 -12.58
C LEU A 310 13.42 -13.79 -12.50
N PHE A 311 12.49 -13.47 -13.40
CA PHE A 311 11.16 -14.09 -13.40
C PHE A 311 11.20 -15.63 -13.42
N PRO A 312 11.81 -16.31 -14.42
CA PRO A 312 11.85 -17.76 -14.45
C PRO A 312 12.66 -18.35 -13.27
N ARG A 313 13.65 -17.63 -12.75
CA ARG A 313 14.43 -18.06 -11.58
C ARG A 313 13.56 -18.09 -10.32
N LEU A 314 12.71 -17.07 -10.10
CA LEU A 314 11.75 -17.05 -9.01
C LEU A 314 10.67 -18.10 -9.19
N MET A 315 10.18 -18.32 -10.42
CA MET A 315 9.22 -19.39 -10.69
C MET A 315 9.78 -20.78 -10.34
N GLY A 316 11.02 -21.08 -10.77
CA GLY A 316 11.67 -22.35 -10.42
C GLY A 316 11.95 -22.49 -8.92
N TRP A 317 12.25 -21.38 -8.23
CA TRP A 317 12.36 -21.38 -6.77
C TRP A 317 11.02 -21.68 -6.08
N THR A 318 9.93 -21.09 -6.56
CA THR A 318 8.58 -21.36 -6.05
C THR A 318 8.17 -22.82 -6.27
N GLU A 319 8.35 -23.35 -7.49
CA GLU A 319 8.04 -24.75 -7.85
C GLU A 319 8.83 -25.76 -7.01
N LYS A 320 10.04 -25.39 -6.58
CA LYS A 320 10.90 -26.23 -5.75
C LYS A 320 10.47 -26.28 -4.27
N HIS A 321 9.96 -25.17 -3.74
CA HIS A 321 9.81 -24.99 -2.29
C HIS A 321 8.36 -24.89 -1.79
N TYR A 322 7.42 -24.46 -2.62
CA TYR A 322 6.05 -24.22 -2.18
C TYR A 322 5.21 -25.50 -2.25
N ARG A 323 4.41 -25.73 -1.22
CA ARG A 323 3.41 -26.81 -1.22
C ARG A 323 2.17 -26.35 -2.00
N ASP A 324 1.61 -27.23 -2.81
CA ASP A 324 0.34 -26.97 -3.53
C ASP A 324 -0.86 -26.80 -2.58
N THR A 325 -0.76 -27.38 -1.38
CA THR A 325 -1.78 -27.31 -0.33
C THR A 325 -1.14 -27.09 1.02
N LEU A 326 -1.71 -26.18 1.81
CA LEU A 326 -1.33 -25.94 3.20
C LEU A 326 -2.59 -25.70 4.04
N SER A 327 -2.67 -26.35 5.19
CA SER A 327 -3.73 -26.17 6.18
C SER A 327 -3.15 -25.72 7.52
N GLU A 328 -4.00 -25.22 8.42
CA GLU A 328 -3.58 -24.83 9.77
C GLU A 328 -2.91 -25.98 10.55
N ALA A 329 -3.30 -27.23 10.29
CA ALA A 329 -2.71 -28.39 10.94
C ALA A 329 -1.25 -28.63 10.51
N ASP A 330 -0.92 -28.28 9.26
CA ASP A 330 0.42 -28.45 8.71
C ASP A 330 1.43 -27.47 9.31
N LEU A 331 0.96 -26.36 9.91
CA LEU A 331 1.83 -25.37 10.57
C LEU A 331 2.60 -25.97 11.76
N ALA A 332 2.10 -27.07 12.33
CA ALA A 332 2.76 -27.79 13.42
C ALA A 332 3.82 -28.80 12.95
N ASP A 333 3.95 -29.03 11.64
CA ASP A 333 4.95 -29.90 11.05
C ASP A 333 6.35 -29.24 11.09
N PRO A 334 7.32 -29.79 11.84
CA PRO A 334 8.68 -29.23 11.89
C PRO A 334 9.35 -29.18 10.51
N GLN A 335 8.94 -30.04 9.58
CA GLN A 335 9.50 -30.07 8.23
C GLN A 335 9.13 -28.80 7.45
N LEU A 336 7.94 -28.22 7.68
CA LEU A 336 7.53 -26.96 7.05
C LEU A 336 8.47 -25.80 7.45
N LEU A 337 8.91 -25.76 8.71
CA LEU A 337 9.86 -24.74 9.18
C LEU A 337 11.23 -24.89 8.50
N ILE A 338 11.72 -26.12 8.38
CA ILE A 338 13.01 -26.44 7.74
C ILE A 338 12.96 -26.05 6.25
N GLU A 339 11.87 -26.40 5.57
CA GLU A 339 11.59 -26.02 4.18
C GLU A 339 11.57 -24.50 4.03
N SER A 340 10.84 -23.81 4.90
CA SER A 340 10.72 -22.34 4.88
C SER A 340 12.06 -21.64 5.07
N HIS A 341 12.86 -22.04 6.06
CA HIS A 341 14.19 -21.48 6.27
C HIS A 341 15.14 -21.75 5.09
N SER A 342 15.10 -22.96 4.53
CA SER A 342 15.93 -23.32 3.36
C SER A 342 15.53 -22.51 2.13
N ALA A 343 14.22 -22.32 1.92
CA ALA A 343 13.68 -21.53 0.83
C ALA A 343 14.08 -20.05 0.96
N LEU A 344 13.91 -19.47 2.15
CA LEU A 344 14.29 -18.08 2.42
C LEU A 344 15.79 -17.85 2.31
N ASP A 345 16.62 -18.79 2.77
CA ASP A 345 18.07 -18.67 2.64
C ASP A 345 18.49 -18.64 1.16
N GLU A 346 17.97 -19.55 0.34
CA GLU A 346 18.18 -19.53 -1.11
C GLU A 346 17.66 -18.24 -1.75
N LEU A 347 16.49 -17.74 -1.34
CA LEU A 347 15.91 -16.51 -1.87
C LEU A 347 16.79 -15.28 -1.57
N THR A 348 17.36 -15.18 -0.37
CA THR A 348 18.29 -14.08 -0.05
C THR A 348 19.54 -14.09 -0.92
N GLN A 349 19.99 -15.27 -1.37
CA GLN A 349 21.09 -15.42 -2.32
C GLN A 349 20.64 -15.07 -3.75
N ILE A 350 19.42 -15.43 -4.14
CA ILE A 350 18.84 -15.05 -5.45
C ILE A 350 18.76 -13.53 -5.58
N LEU A 351 18.28 -12.86 -4.53
CA LEU A 351 18.02 -11.42 -4.48
C LEU A 351 19.19 -10.60 -3.91
N CYS A 352 20.31 -11.24 -3.58
CA CYS A 352 21.50 -10.60 -3.02
C CYS A 352 21.22 -9.70 -1.79
N LEU A 353 20.35 -10.15 -0.88
CA LEU A 353 19.91 -9.37 0.29
C LEU A 353 20.85 -9.51 1.50
N GLY A 354 21.68 -10.56 1.53
CA GLY A 354 22.45 -10.94 2.72
C GLY A 354 21.56 -11.52 3.83
N SER A 355 22.07 -11.55 5.06
CA SER A 355 21.37 -12.13 6.23
C SER A 355 20.32 -11.19 6.81
N VAL A 356 19.18 -11.05 6.13
CA VAL A 356 18.05 -10.18 6.55
C VAL A 356 17.06 -10.87 7.48
N TYR A 357 17.04 -12.20 7.54
CA TYR A 357 16.17 -12.96 8.44
C TYR A 357 16.89 -13.33 9.74
N ASP A 358 16.17 -13.38 10.87
CA ASP A 358 16.80 -13.62 12.18
C ASP A 358 17.44 -15.01 12.29
N PHE A 359 16.94 -16.02 11.60
CA PHE A 359 17.54 -17.36 11.60
C PHE A 359 18.90 -17.43 10.89
N GLN A 360 19.26 -16.41 10.09
CA GLN A 360 20.54 -16.31 9.38
C GLN A 360 21.62 -15.54 10.17
N ARG A 361 21.31 -15.08 11.38
CA ARG A 361 22.12 -14.10 12.14
C ARG A 361 22.71 -14.67 13.42
#